data_AF-A0A7C1JJ87-F1
#
_entry.id   AF-A0A7C1JJ87-F1
#
_cell.length_a   1.000
_cell.length_b   1.000
_cell.length_c   1.000
_cell.angle_alpha   90.00
_cell.angle_beta   90.00
_cell.angle_gamma   90.00
#
_symmetry.space_group_name_H-M   'P 1'
#
loop_
_entity.id
_entity.type
_entity.pdbx_description
1 polymer ?
#
loop_
_entity_poly.entity_id
_entity_poly.type
_entity_poly.pdbx_seq_one_letter_code
_entity_poly.pdbx_strand_id
1 'polypeptide(L)'
;CFATQPGELGCMHRLGCKGPVTYADCPQRQWCGEYTNWPVGANTPCIGCASPAFPDGVSPFFEHLPDFKAPFSLPAERAGLLTGALTALGIGVHLAANIVTDRLGRRPKMSHKARRRVARAVKNFCPASLSSRIPEKPLEAGPT
;
A
#
# COMPACT_ATOMS: atom_id res chain seq x y z
N CYS A 1 -1.24 1.15 13.39
CA CYS A 1 -0.06 1.51 14.20
C CYS A 1 0.07 0.54 15.37
N PHE A 2 1.30 0.28 15.83
CA PHE A 2 1.56 -0.53 17.02
C PHE A 2 1.73 0.39 18.24
N ALA A 3 1.20 -0.05 19.40
CA ALA A 3 1.42 0.62 20.68
C ALA A 3 2.85 0.39 21.16
N THR A 4 3.45 1.39 21.80
CA THR A 4 4.78 1.34 22.40
C THR A 4 4.74 1.19 23.92
N GLN A 5 3.62 1.54 24.55
CA GLN A 5 3.38 1.37 25.98
C GLN A 5 1.96 0.83 26.27
N PRO A 6 1.75 0.11 27.39
CA PRO A 6 0.41 -0.31 27.81
C PRO A 6 -0.50 0.90 28.05
N GLY A 7 -1.76 0.82 27.62
CA GLY A 7 -2.71 1.92 27.72
C GLY A 7 -2.74 2.87 26.50
N GLU A 8 -1.75 2.80 25.61
CA GLU A 8 -1.80 3.54 24.33
C GLU A 8 -2.81 2.92 23.36
N LEU A 9 -3.44 3.77 22.56
CA LEU A 9 -4.29 3.36 21.45
C LEU A 9 -3.43 2.72 20.34
N GLY A 10 -3.58 1.42 20.13
CA GLY A 10 -2.91 0.72 19.04
C GLY A 10 -2.86 -0.79 19.20
N CYS A 11 -2.23 -1.46 18.23
CA CYS A 11 -2.00 -2.89 18.32
C CYS A 11 -0.89 -3.19 19.35
N MET A 12 -1.23 -3.91 20.41
CA MET A 12 -0.31 -4.29 21.50
C MET A 12 0.46 -5.59 21.22
N HIS A 13 0.57 -6.01 19.97
CA HIS A 13 1.27 -7.25 19.62
C HIS A 13 2.73 -7.22 20.11
N ARG A 14 3.45 -6.12 19.86
CA ARG A 14 4.84 -5.91 20.32
C ARG A 14 4.99 -5.80 21.85
N LEU A 15 3.89 -5.55 22.56
CA LEU A 15 3.84 -5.46 24.03
C LEU A 15 3.43 -6.79 24.68
N GLY A 16 3.30 -7.86 23.89
CA GLY A 16 3.03 -9.21 24.40
C GLY A 16 1.57 -9.66 24.36
N CYS A 17 0.70 -8.99 23.59
CA CYS A 17 -0.66 -9.50 23.38
C CYS A 17 -0.64 -10.92 22.80
N LYS A 18 -1.11 -11.89 23.60
CA LYS A 18 -1.21 -13.32 23.27
C LYS A 18 -2.50 -13.68 22.51
N GLY A 19 -3.28 -12.69 22.10
CA GLY A 19 -4.50 -12.86 21.29
C GLY A 19 -4.31 -13.78 20.07
N PRO A 20 -3.23 -13.67 19.28
CA PRO A 20 -3.01 -14.52 18.10
C PRO A 20 -2.86 -16.01 18.38
N VAL A 21 -2.51 -16.40 19.62
CA VAL A 21 -2.31 -17.80 20.05
C VAL A 21 -3.36 -18.26 21.06
N THR A 22 -4.41 -17.46 21.28
CA THR A 22 -5.47 -17.74 22.24
C THR A 22 -6.81 -17.88 21.53
N TYR A 23 -7.35 -19.09 21.48
CA TYR A 23 -8.68 -19.34 20.94
C TYR A 23 -9.76 -18.95 21.97
N ALA A 24 -10.17 -17.69 21.92
CA ALA A 24 -11.24 -17.15 22.76
C ALA A 24 -12.17 -16.24 21.96
N ASP A 25 -13.45 -16.23 22.33
CA ASP A 25 -14.49 -15.39 21.75
C ASP A 25 -14.56 -13.99 22.39
N CYS A 26 -13.60 -13.63 23.26
CA CYS A 26 -13.54 -12.34 23.94
C CYS A 26 -13.75 -11.10 23.03
N PRO A 27 -13.15 -10.99 21.82
CA PRO A 27 -13.38 -9.83 20.97
C PRO A 27 -14.78 -9.80 20.31
N GLN A 28 -15.50 -10.94 20.29
CA GLN A 28 -16.84 -11.03 19.70
C GLN A 28 -17.92 -10.91 20.77
N ARG A 29 -17.85 -11.74 21.82
CA ARG A 29 -18.85 -11.78 22.89
C ARG A 29 -18.65 -10.69 23.93
N GLN A 30 -17.40 -10.29 24.16
CA GLN A 30 -16.99 -9.34 25.19
C GLN A 30 -17.48 -9.72 26.62
N TRP A 31 -17.22 -8.85 27.59
CA TRP A 31 -17.45 -9.07 29.03
C TRP A 31 -18.51 -8.11 29.59
N CYS A 32 -19.05 -8.46 30.77
CA CYS A 32 -19.92 -7.64 31.62
C CYS A 32 -21.32 -7.27 31.08
N GLY A 33 -21.95 -8.14 30.30
CA GLY A 33 -23.29 -7.88 29.74
C GLY A 33 -23.27 -6.77 28.68
N GLU A 34 -24.13 -6.88 27.68
CA GLU A 34 -24.28 -5.87 26.61
C GLU A 34 -23.02 -5.54 25.78
N TYR A 35 -22.08 -6.46 25.60
CA TYR A 35 -20.90 -6.22 24.76
C TYR A 35 -20.09 -4.98 25.21
N THR A 36 -19.84 -4.88 26.52
CA THR A 36 -19.21 -3.67 27.10
C THR A 36 -17.74 -3.55 26.71
N ASN A 37 -16.93 -4.56 27.03
CA ASN A 37 -15.50 -4.51 26.72
C ASN A 37 -14.80 -5.88 26.80
N TRP A 38 -13.55 -5.95 26.36
CA TRP A 38 -12.64 -7.07 26.57
C TRP A 38 -11.21 -6.52 26.77
N PRO A 39 -10.22 -7.33 27.20
CA PRO A 39 -8.89 -6.82 27.57
C PRO A 39 -8.27 -5.90 26.50
N VAL A 40 -8.25 -6.35 25.23
CA VAL A 40 -7.65 -5.56 24.15
C VAL A 40 -8.46 -4.28 23.85
N GLY A 41 -9.79 -4.32 23.97
CA GLY A 41 -10.64 -3.14 23.85
C GLY A 41 -10.45 -2.14 25.00
N ALA A 42 -9.98 -2.61 26.16
CA ALA A 42 -9.59 -1.80 27.31
C ALA A 42 -8.12 -1.32 27.27
N ASN A 43 -7.45 -1.40 26.12
CA ASN A 43 -6.03 -1.08 25.95
C ASN A 43 -5.09 -1.87 26.88
N THR A 44 -5.45 -3.11 27.20
CA THR A 44 -4.59 -4.05 27.92
C THR A 44 -4.33 -5.33 27.10
N PRO A 45 -3.07 -5.82 27.02
CA PRO A 45 -2.76 -6.99 26.20
C PRO A 45 -3.50 -8.24 26.69
N CYS A 46 -3.93 -9.07 25.75
CA CYS A 46 -4.44 -10.40 26.09
C CYS A 46 -3.33 -11.24 26.73
N ILE A 47 -3.58 -11.82 27.90
CA ILE A 47 -2.63 -12.69 28.60
C ILE A 47 -2.75 -14.18 28.19
N GLY A 48 -3.76 -14.51 27.39
CA GLY A 48 -3.98 -15.85 26.89
C GLY A 48 -4.58 -16.83 27.89
N CYS A 49 -5.47 -16.37 28.78
CA CYS A 49 -6.06 -17.19 29.85
C CYS A 49 -6.84 -18.43 29.37
N ALA A 50 -7.32 -18.43 28.12
CA ALA A 50 -8.02 -19.57 27.51
C ALA A 50 -7.09 -20.49 26.69
N SER A 51 -5.78 -20.22 26.67
CA SER A 51 -4.80 -21.09 26.01
C SER A 51 -4.51 -22.32 26.88
N PRO A 52 -4.38 -23.53 26.31
CA PRO A 52 -3.99 -24.73 27.08
C PRO A 52 -2.58 -24.62 27.68
N ALA A 53 -1.75 -23.70 27.17
CA ALA A 53 -0.40 -23.45 27.66
C ALA A 53 -0.38 -22.41 28.81
N PHE A 54 -1.53 -21.89 29.24
CA PHE A 54 -1.58 -20.90 30.33
C PHE A 54 -1.37 -21.53 31.71
N PRO A 55 -0.64 -20.87 32.64
CA PRO A 55 0.08 -19.60 32.46
C PRO A 55 1.50 -19.77 31.89
N ASP A 56 2.15 -20.90 32.14
CA ASP A 56 3.60 -21.02 31.98
C ASP A 56 4.08 -20.91 30.53
N GLY A 57 3.39 -21.56 29.59
CA GLY A 57 3.77 -21.59 28.17
C GLY A 57 3.37 -20.34 27.37
N VAL A 58 2.63 -19.40 27.97
CA VAL A 58 2.37 -18.07 27.38
C VAL A 58 3.02 -16.94 28.18
N SER A 59 3.61 -17.25 29.33
CA SER A 59 4.49 -16.34 30.06
C SER A 59 5.83 -16.18 29.33
N PRO A 60 6.50 -15.01 29.44
CA PRO A 60 6.07 -13.78 30.11
C PRO A 60 5.00 -12.98 29.33
N PHE A 61 4.08 -12.34 30.06
CA PHE A 61 2.88 -11.71 29.49
C PHE A 61 3.16 -10.41 28.72
N PHE A 62 4.21 -9.67 29.09
CA PHE A 62 4.55 -8.37 28.51
C PHE A 62 5.69 -8.45 27.49
N GLU A 63 6.00 -9.64 26.99
CA GLU A 63 6.98 -9.85 25.94
C GLU A 63 6.31 -10.32 24.65
N HIS A 64 6.82 -9.82 23.53
CA HIS A 64 6.37 -10.21 22.21
C HIS A 64 6.50 -11.73 22.01
N LEU A 65 5.53 -12.31 21.30
CA LEU A 65 5.58 -13.72 20.94
C LEU A 65 6.82 -13.98 20.09
N PRO A 66 7.53 -15.11 20.28
CA PRO A 66 8.72 -15.39 19.49
C PRO A 66 8.38 -15.35 18.01
N ASP A 67 9.19 -14.59 17.26
CA ASP A 67 9.07 -14.54 15.81
C ASP A 67 9.19 -15.95 15.23
N PHE A 68 8.29 -16.28 14.32
CA PHE A 68 8.40 -17.52 13.55
C PHE A 68 9.67 -17.45 12.69
N LYS A 69 10.75 -18.05 13.20
CA LYS A 69 12.00 -18.25 12.47
C LYS A 69 11.81 -19.39 11.48
N ALA A 70 11.35 -19.06 10.28
CA ALA A 70 11.52 -19.95 9.13
C ALA A 70 13.03 -20.25 8.96
N PRO A 71 13.43 -21.43 8.44
CA PRO A 71 14.84 -21.79 8.24
C PRO A 71 15.60 -20.80 7.32
N PHE A 72 14.89 -19.92 6.62
CA PHE A 72 15.42 -18.83 5.81
C PHE A 72 14.99 -17.44 6.33
N SER A 73 14.95 -17.19 7.65
CA SER A 73 14.41 -15.93 8.19
C SER A 73 15.24 -14.69 7.79
N LEU A 74 14.90 -14.08 6.66
CA LEU A 74 15.20 -12.68 6.39
C LEU A 74 14.15 -11.87 7.18
N PRO A 75 14.55 -10.97 8.09
CA PRO A 75 13.59 -10.12 8.78
C PRO A 75 12.76 -9.35 7.74
N ALA A 76 11.47 -9.17 8.01
CA ALA A 76 10.51 -8.63 7.04
C ALA A 76 10.97 -7.28 6.47
N GLU A 77 11.63 -6.46 7.28
CA GLU A 77 12.20 -5.18 6.88
C GLU A 77 13.30 -5.34 5.81
N ARG A 78 14.21 -6.31 5.98
CA ARG A 78 15.28 -6.56 5.00
C ARG A 78 14.73 -7.19 3.72
N ALA A 79 13.78 -8.11 3.85
CA ALA A 79 13.11 -8.71 2.70
C ALA A 79 12.37 -7.65 1.87
N GLY A 80 11.65 -6.75 2.53
CA GLY A 80 10.94 -5.64 1.91
C GLY A 80 11.89 -4.68 1.19
N LEU A 81 13.00 -4.30 1.84
CA LEU A 81 14.00 -3.42 1.25
C LEU A 81 14.65 -4.01 -0.01
N LEU A 82 15.09 -5.28 0.06
CA LEU A 82 15.73 -5.96 -1.06
C LEU A 82 14.78 -6.09 -2.26
N THR A 83 13.56 -6.57 -2.01
CA THR A 83 12.56 -6.76 -3.07
C THR A 83 12.14 -5.43 -3.68
N GLY A 84 11.96 -4.40 -2.86
CA GLY A 84 11.65 -3.04 -3.32
C GLY A 84 12.76 -2.46 -4.19
N ALA A 85 14.01 -2.60 -3.76
CA ALA A 85 15.17 -2.10 -4.52
C ALA A 85 15.34 -2.80 -5.87
N LEU A 86 15.22 -4.13 -5.91
CA LEU A 86 15.32 -4.91 -7.14
C LEU A 86 14.20 -4.54 -8.13
N THR A 87 12.98 -4.41 -7.63
CA THR A 87 11.82 -4.00 -8.44
C THR A 87 12.04 -2.61 -9.04
N ALA A 88 12.46 -1.64 -8.21
CA ALA A 88 12.72 -0.28 -8.66
C ALA A 88 13.83 -0.22 -9.72
N LEU A 89 14.91 -0.98 -9.52
CA LEU A 89 16.01 -1.06 -10.49
C LEU A 89 15.55 -1.69 -11.81
N GLY A 90 14.78 -2.78 -11.76
CA GLY A 90 14.25 -3.43 -12.96
C GLY A 90 13.35 -2.50 -13.78
N ILE A 91 12.43 -1.79 -13.11
CA ILE A 91 11.56 -0.80 -13.75
C ILE A 91 12.38 0.34 -14.36
N GLY A 92 13.35 0.89 -13.61
CA GLY A 92 14.20 1.98 -14.08
C GLY A 92 15.03 1.61 -15.31
N VAL A 93 15.66 0.42 -15.29
CA VAL A 93 16.44 -0.09 -16.44
C VAL A 93 15.55 -0.29 -17.66
N HIS A 94 14.36 -0.89 -17.49
CA HIS A 94 13.44 -1.12 -18.60
C HIS A 94 12.96 0.20 -19.23
N LEU A 95 12.67 1.21 -18.40
CA LEU A 95 12.28 2.54 -18.88
C LEU A 95 13.42 3.22 -19.65
N ALA A 96 14.63 3.23 -19.09
CA ALA A 96 15.79 3.83 -19.74
C ALA A 96 16.08 3.15 -21.10
N ALA A 97 15.99 1.82 -21.17
CA ALA A 97 16.15 1.07 -22.41
C ALA A 97 15.10 1.47 -23.46
N ASN A 98 13.84 1.65 -23.07
CA ASN A 98 12.78 2.08 -24.00
C ASN A 98 12.96 3.52 -24.51
N ILE A 99 13.58 4.40 -23.73
CA ILE A 99 13.93 5.76 -24.14
C ILE A 99 15.12 5.72 -25.12
N VAL A 100 16.19 5.01 -24.79
CA VAL A 100 17.39 4.89 -25.64
C VAL A 100 17.10 4.20 -26.96
N THR A 101 16.22 3.20 -26.97
CA THR A 101 15.82 2.48 -28.19
C THR A 101 14.72 3.20 -28.99
N ASP A 102 14.36 4.43 -28.61
CA ASP A 102 13.36 5.29 -29.26
C ASP A 102 11.96 4.65 -29.41
N ARG A 103 11.69 3.59 -28.64
CA ARG A 103 10.39 2.89 -28.62
C ARG A 103 9.29 3.75 -28.01
N LEU A 104 9.65 4.73 -27.18
CA LEU A 104 8.73 5.72 -26.62
C LEU A 104 8.70 7.05 -27.42
N GLY A 105 9.74 7.35 -28.21
CA GLY A 105 9.92 8.64 -28.88
C GLY A 105 9.36 8.72 -30.30
N ARG A 106 9.10 7.57 -30.95
CA ARG A 106 8.58 7.57 -32.33
C ARG A 106 7.09 7.90 -32.38
N ARG A 107 6.74 9.18 -32.23
CA ARG A 107 5.46 9.70 -32.77
C ARG A 107 5.53 9.58 -34.29
N PRO A 108 4.74 8.73 -34.96
CA PRO A 108 4.69 8.75 -36.41
C PRO A 108 4.21 10.15 -36.83
N LYS A 109 5.05 10.90 -37.57
CA LYS A 109 4.63 12.17 -38.15
C LYS A 109 3.49 11.87 -39.12
N MET A 110 2.25 12.22 -38.75
CA MET A 110 1.11 12.11 -39.65
C MET A 110 1.43 12.84 -40.95
N SER A 111 1.35 12.12 -42.08
CA SER A 111 1.52 12.70 -43.41
C SER A 111 0.65 13.95 -43.57
N HIS A 112 1.16 14.98 -44.24
CA HIS A 112 0.44 16.23 -44.51
C HIS A 112 -0.96 15.98 -45.11
N LYS A 113 -1.11 14.91 -45.91
CA LYS A 113 -2.39 14.48 -46.48
C LYS A 113 -3.36 13.94 -45.43
N ALA A 114 -2.87 13.21 -44.43
CA ALA A 114 -3.65 12.72 -43.29
C ALA A 114 -4.08 13.87 -42.37
N ARG A 115 -3.18 14.84 -42.10
CA ARG A 115 -3.51 16.07 -41.35
C ARG A 115 -4.60 16.88 -42.04
N ARG A 116 -4.50 17.08 -43.36
CA ARG A 116 -5.52 17.78 -44.16
C ARG A 116 -6.88 17.07 -44.19
N ARG A 117 -6.88 15.73 -44.23
CA ARG A 117 -8.13 14.95 -44.18
C ARG A 117 -8.82 15.06 -42.83
N VAL A 118 -8.08 14.93 -41.72
CA VAL A 118 -8.64 15.08 -40.37
C VAL A 118 -9.13 16.52 -40.14
N ALA A 119 -8.36 17.53 -40.53
CA ALA A 119 -8.79 18.94 -40.43
C ALA A 119 -10.07 19.22 -41.23
N ARG A 120 -10.21 18.63 -42.43
CA ARG A 120 -11.42 18.76 -43.25
C ARG A 120 -12.61 17.99 -42.65
N ALA A 121 -12.37 16.83 -42.04
CA ALA A 121 -13.40 16.06 -41.36
C ALA A 121 -13.93 16.78 -40.10
N VAL A 122 -13.04 17.34 -39.28
CA VAL A 122 -13.40 18.14 -38.10
C VAL A 122 -14.21 19.36 -38.49
N LYS A 123 -13.82 20.04 -39.58
CA LYS A 123 -14.53 21.22 -40.09
C LYS A 123 -15.93 20.91 -40.63
N ASN A 124 -16.16 19.68 -41.10
CA ASN A 124 -17.46 19.22 -41.59
C ASN A 124 -18.38 18.71 -40.46
N PHE A 125 -17.81 18.36 -39.30
CA PHE A 125 -18.55 17.78 -38.17
C PHE A 125 -18.76 18.75 -37.01
N CYS A 126 -18.03 19.87 -36.95
CA CYS A 126 -18.22 20.91 -35.95
C CYS A 126 -19.21 21.97 -36.46
N PRO A 127 -20.42 22.10 -35.89
CA PRO A 127 -21.28 23.24 -36.19
C PRO A 127 -20.58 24.53 -35.74
N ALA A 128 -20.80 25.62 -36.47
CA ALA A 128 -20.10 26.90 -36.31
C ALA A 128 -20.22 27.55 -34.90
N SER A 129 -21.05 27.02 -34.00
CA SER A 129 -21.27 27.57 -32.66
C SER A 129 -20.22 27.17 -31.60
N LEU A 130 -19.29 26.25 -31.92
CA LEU A 130 -18.27 25.77 -30.96
C LEU A 130 -16.84 26.27 -31.25
N SER A 131 -16.67 27.33 -32.05
CA SER A 131 -15.34 27.91 -32.34
C SER A 131 -14.93 29.02 -31.35
N SER A 132 -15.83 29.51 -30.50
CA SER A 132 -15.58 30.66 -29.61
C SER A 132 -15.04 30.30 -28.22
N ARG A 133 -14.79 29.02 -27.94
CA ARG A 133 -14.49 28.53 -26.58
C ARG A 133 -13.13 27.84 -26.43
N ILE A 134 -12.22 27.99 -27.38
CA ILE A 134 -10.85 27.50 -27.27
C ILE A 134 -9.94 28.69 -26.99
N PRO A 135 -9.39 28.84 -25.77
CA PRO A 135 -8.33 29.80 -25.53
C PRO A 135 -7.07 29.35 -26.28
N GLU A 136 -6.60 30.16 -27.22
CA GLU A 136 -5.27 29.99 -27.81
C GLU A 136 -4.22 30.31 -26.73
N LYS A 137 -3.84 29.31 -25.92
CA LYS A 137 -2.71 29.47 -25.03
C LYS A 137 -1.43 29.43 -25.87
N PRO A 138 -0.54 30.45 -25.78
CA PRO A 138 0.72 30.44 -26.50
C PRO A 138 1.55 29.22 -26.14
N LEU A 139 2.10 28.57 -27.17
CA LEU A 139 3.01 27.45 -27.05
C LEU A 139 4.35 27.98 -26.50
N GLU A 140 4.54 27.95 -25.18
CA GLU A 140 5.83 28.28 -24.59
C GLU A 140 6.89 27.26 -25.02
N ALA A 141 8.02 27.78 -25.49
CA ALA A 141 9.19 27.01 -25.88
C ALA A 141 9.80 26.31 -24.66
N GLY A 142 9.91 24.98 -24.71
CA GLY A 142 10.66 24.20 -23.72
C GLY A 142 12.17 24.43 -23.85
N PRO A 143 12.94 24.28 -22.76
CA PRO A 143 14.34 24.67 -22.70
C PRO A 143 15.25 23.71 -23.47
N THR A 144 16.34 24.29 -23.99
CA THR A 144 17.50 23.65 -24.64
C THR A 144 18.30 22.77 -23.70
#